data_AF-A0A2G4FHW5-F1
#
_entry.id   AF-A0A2G4FHW5-F1
#
_cell.length_a   1.000
_cell.length_b   1.000
_cell.length_c   1.000
_cell.angle_alpha   90.00
_cell.angle_beta   90.00
_cell.angle_gamma   90.00
#
_symmetry.space_group_name_H-M   'P 1'
#
loop_
_entity.id
_entity.type
_entity.pdbx_description
1 polymer ?
#
loop_
_entity_poly.entity_id
_entity_poly.type
_entity_poly.pdbx_seq_one_letter_code
_entity_poly.pdbx_strand_id
1 'polypeptide(L)' 'MSEAAEGAAPVPWSVRSPQKWVFAVISLLIAVAIVISAVTSITKDLGGLPPYLMLFVGPVLGGFYIWYFAFKKW' A
#
# COMPACT_ATOMS: atom_id res chain seq x y z
N MET A 1 -1.41 8.51 -44.88
CA MET A 1 -2.28 8.51 -43.69
C MET A 1 -1.51 7.81 -42.59
N SER A 2 -0.93 8.59 -41.67
CA SER A 2 -0.17 8.07 -40.55
C SER A 2 -1.15 7.80 -39.43
N GLU A 3 -1.24 6.55 -38.97
CA GLU A 3 -1.88 6.17 -37.70
C GLU A 3 -1.28 7.07 -36.61
N ALA A 4 -2.02 8.11 -36.24
CA ALA A 4 -1.75 8.88 -35.06
C ALA A 4 -2.04 7.95 -33.89
N ALA A 5 -0.99 7.56 -33.17
CA ALA A 5 -1.01 6.69 -32.01
C ALA A 5 -2.27 6.92 -31.15
N GLU A 6 -3.19 5.97 -31.24
CA GLU A 6 -4.45 5.98 -30.54
C GLU A 6 -4.17 5.83 -29.03
N GLY A 7 -4.28 6.94 -28.31
CA GLY A 7 -4.59 6.98 -26.88
C GLY A 7 -3.67 6.23 -25.92
N ALA A 8 -2.39 6.61 -25.82
CA ALA A 8 -1.60 6.26 -24.65
C ALA A 8 -2.22 6.95 -23.42
N ALA A 9 -2.96 6.20 -22.59
CA ALA A 9 -3.54 6.73 -21.37
C ALA A 9 -2.44 7.40 -20.52
N PRO A 10 -2.66 8.64 -20.05
CA PRO A 10 -1.61 9.38 -19.36
C PRO A 10 -1.20 8.66 -18.08
N VAL A 11 0.09 8.41 -17.91
CA VAL A 11 0.66 7.79 -16.71
C VAL A 11 0.25 8.63 -15.47
N PRO A 12 -0.45 8.05 -14.49
CA PRO A 12 -0.91 8.78 -13.31
C PRO A 12 0.24 9.46 -12.57
N TRP A 13 0.02 10.66 -12.03
CA TRP A 13 1.07 11.41 -11.33
C TRP A 13 1.65 10.63 -10.13
N SER A 14 0.79 9.91 -9.41
CA SER A 14 1.17 9.15 -8.21
C SER A 14 2.16 8.00 -8.48
N VAL A 15 2.30 7.58 -9.73
CA VAL A 15 3.18 6.46 -10.13
C VAL A 15 4.46 6.94 -10.82
N ARG A 16 4.62 8.26 -10.98
CA ARG A 16 5.85 8.87 -11.48
C ARG A 16 6.94 8.83 -10.40
N SER A 17 8.20 8.77 -10.83
CA SER A 17 9.32 8.93 -9.90
C SER A 17 9.56 10.42 -9.63
N PRO A 18 9.85 10.84 -8.39
CA PRO A 18 10.11 10.02 -7.19
C PRO A 18 8.86 9.64 -6.38
N GLN A 19 7.67 10.15 -6.73
CA GLN A 19 6.43 10.04 -5.95
C GLN A 19 6.06 8.59 -5.60
N LYS A 20 6.24 7.67 -6.55
CA LYS A 20 5.95 6.25 -6.35
C LYS A 20 6.69 5.63 -5.16
N TRP A 21 7.94 6.05 -4.92
CA TRP A 21 8.74 5.55 -3.81
C TRP A 21 8.29 6.15 -2.48
N VAL A 22 7.91 7.42 -2.49
CA VAL A 22 7.32 8.08 -1.32
C VAL A 22 6.04 7.35 -0.90
N PHE A 23 5.15 7.06 -1.84
CA PHE A 23 3.92 6.32 -1.53
C PHE A 23 4.19 4.88 -1.08
N ALA A 24 5.14 4.17 -1.69
CA ALA A 24 5.53 2.83 -1.24
C ALA A 24 6.06 2.84 0.20
N VAL A 25 6.91 3.82 0.56
CA VAL A 25 7.42 3.99 1.93
C VAL A 25 6.28 4.33 2.90
N ILE A 26 5.38 5.23 2.54
CA ILE A 26 4.21 5.56 3.37
C ILE A 26 3.35 4.32 3.60
N SER A 27 3.07 3.53 2.55
CA SER A 27 2.32 2.29 2.68
C SER A 27 3.00 1.28 3.61
N LEU A 28 4.34 1.16 3.54
CA LEU A 28 5.11 0.32 4.44
C LEU A 28 4.97 0.80 5.90
N LEU A 29 5.14 2.10 6.16
CA LEU A 29 5.02 2.67 7.49
C LEU A 29 3.63 2.47 8.08
N ILE A 30 2.58 2.66 7.28
CA ILE A 30 1.19 2.42 7.70
C ILE A 30 0.98 0.95 8.06
N ALA A 31 1.46 0.02 7.22
CA ALA A 31 1.33 -1.41 7.49
C ALA A 31 2.02 -1.81 8.80
N VAL A 32 3.24 -1.31 9.03
CA VAL A 32 3.98 -1.54 10.28
C VAL A 32 3.23 -0.95 11.48
N ALA A 33 2.71 0.28 11.36
CA ALA A 33 1.94 0.91 12.42
C ALA A 33 0.69 0.10 12.78
N ILE A 34 -0.05 -0.41 11.79
CA ILE A 34 -1.23 -1.27 12.01
C ILE A 34 -0.84 -2.53 12.79
N VAL A 35 0.24 -3.20 12.39
CA VAL A 35 0.72 -4.41 13.08
C VAL A 35 1.13 -4.10 14.53
N ILE A 36 1.85 -3.00 14.77
CA ILE A 36 2.24 -2.59 16.13
C ILE A 36 0.99 -2.30 16.98
N SER A 37 0.02 -1.56 16.44
CA SER A 37 -1.24 -1.26 17.13
C SER A 37 -2.04 -2.52 17.45
N ALA A 38 -2.06 -3.48 16.52
CA ALA A 38 -2.71 -4.78 16.70
C ALA A 38 -2.07 -5.57 17.85
N VAL A 39 -0.74 -5.75 17.80
CA VAL A 39 0.02 -6.45 18.85
C VAL A 39 -0.18 -5.76 20.20
N THR A 40 -0.09 -4.43 20.25
CA THR A 40 -0.29 -3.65 21.48
C THR A 40 -1.69 -3.87 22.07
N SER A 41 -2.72 -3.89 21.22
CA SER A 41 -4.10 -4.11 21.67
C SER A 41 -4.29 -5.53 22.22
N ILE A 42 -3.73 -6.53 21.53
CA ILE A 42 -3.75 -7.94 21.99
C ILE A 42 -3.04 -8.09 23.34
N THR A 43 -1.83 -7.53 23.48
CA THR A 43 -1.06 -7.64 24.74
C THR A 43 -1.71 -6.96 25.94
N LYS A 44 -2.65 -6.03 25.70
CA LYS A 44 -3.41 -5.33 26.75
C LYS A 44 -4.80 -5.94 26.98
N ASP A 45 -5.11 -7.07 26.33
CA ASP A 45 -6.45 -7.67 26.30
C ASP A 45 -7.56 -6.68 25.85
N LEU A 46 -7.19 -5.72 25.00
CA LEU A 46 -8.09 -4.71 24.46
C LEU A 46 -8.59 -5.13 23.08
N GLY A 47 -9.91 -5.03 22.88
CA GLY A 47 -10.48 -4.98 21.53
C GLY A 47 -10.92 -6.31 20.92
N GLY A 48 -10.96 -7.43 21.66
CA GLY A 48 -11.59 -8.67 21.19
C GLY A 48 -11.05 -9.14 19.84
N LEU A 49 -11.93 -9.39 18.86
CA LEU A 49 -11.57 -9.86 17.51
C LEU A 49 -10.80 -8.85 16.63
N PRO A 50 -11.15 -7.54 16.57
CA PRO A 50 -10.52 -6.60 15.64
C PRO A 50 -8.98 -6.57 15.58
N PRO A 51 -8.22 -6.59 16.69
CA PRO A 51 -6.77 -6.63 16.66
C PRO A 51 -6.20 -7.83 15.92
N TYR A 52 -6.85 -9.00 16.01
CA TYR A 52 -6.43 -10.20 15.28
C TYR A 52 -6.64 -10.04 13.77
N LEU A 53 -7.72 -9.35 13.35
CA LEU A 53 -7.94 -9.06 11.93
C LEU A 53 -6.89 -8.08 11.39
N MET A 54 -6.52 -7.08 12.19
CA MET A 54 -5.48 -6.11 11.83
C MET A 54 -4.11 -6.77 11.55
N LEU A 55 -3.78 -7.87 12.25
CA LEU A 55 -2.56 -8.65 12.00
C LEU A 55 -2.50 -9.26 10.60
N PHE A 56 -3.64 -9.56 9.98
CA PHE A 56 -3.70 -10.09 8.61
C PHE A 56 -3.91 -8.98 7.59
N VAL A 57 -4.86 -8.08 7.85
CA VAL A 57 -5.25 -7.01 6.92
C VAL A 57 -4.11 -6.03 6.71
N GLY A 58 -3.37 -5.66 7.77
CA GLY A 58 -2.24 -4.73 7.70
C GLY A 58 -1.16 -5.20 6.71
N PRO A 59 -0.59 -6.41 6.87
CA PRO A 59 0.40 -6.96 5.94
C PRO A 59 -0.13 -7.19 4.53
N VAL A 60 -1.37 -7.67 4.37
CA VAL A 60 -1.96 -7.91 3.04
C VAL A 60 -2.11 -6.61 2.26
N LEU A 61 -2.72 -5.58 2.86
CA LEU A 61 -2.86 -4.28 2.22
C LEU A 61 -1.50 -3.59 2.02
N GLY A 62 -0.62 -3.66 3.02
CA GLY A 62 0.73 -3.12 2.92
C GLY A 62 1.50 -3.70 1.74
N GLY A 63 1.53 -5.03 1.63
CA GLY A 63 2.15 -5.74 0.52
C GLY A 63 1.53 -5.37 -0.82
N PHE A 64 0.20 -5.30 -0.90
CA PHE A 64 -0.50 -4.89 -2.12
C PHE A 64 -0.11 -3.47 -2.57
N TYR A 65 -0.11 -2.50 -1.66
CA TYR A 65 0.23 -1.11 -2.01
C TYR A 65 1.71 -0.93 -2.33
N ILE A 66 2.60 -1.60 -1.62
CA ILE A 66 4.03 -1.61 -1.96
C ILE A 66 4.22 -2.21 -3.36
N TRP A 67 3.57 -3.32 -3.67
CA TRP A 67 3.60 -3.90 -5.01
C TRP A 67 3.07 -2.95 -6.08
N TYR A 68 1.92 -2.34 -5.82
CA TYR A 68 1.26 -1.41 -6.74
C TYR A 68 2.11 -0.17 -7.07
N PHE A 69 2.78 0.41 -6.08
CA PHE A 69 3.58 1.63 -6.27
C PHE A 69 5.04 1.34 -6.66
N ALA A 70 5.68 0.31 -6.08
CA ALA A 70 7.09 0.04 -6.31
C ALA A 70 7.36 -0.85 -7.52
N PHE A 71 6.53 -1.87 -7.76
CA PHE A 71 6.84 -2.97 -8.69
C PHE A 71 5.92 -3.06 -9.91
N LYS A 72 4.66 -2.64 -9.81
CA LYS A 72 3.73 -2.66 -10.95
C LYS A 72 4.25 -1.76 -12.06
N LYS A 73 4.34 -2.32 -13.28
CA LYS A 73 4.72 -1.56 -14.48
C LYS A 73 3.52 -0.74 -14.96
N TRP A 74 3.78 0.53 -15.24
CA TRP A 74 2.84 1.54 -15.72
C TRP A 74 3.22 1.98 -17.12
#